data_AF-A0A8S4NFT2-F1
#
_entry.id   AF-A0A8S4NFT2-F1
#
_cell.length_a   1.000
_cell.length_b   1.000
_cell.length_c   1.000
_cell.angle_alpha   90.00
_cell.angle_beta   90.00
_cell.angle_gamma   90.00
#
_symmetry.space_group_name_H-M   'P 1'
#
loop_
_entity.id
_entity.type
_entity.pdbx_description
1 polymer ?
#
loop_
_entity_poly.entity_id
_entity_poly.type
_entity_poly.pdbx_seq_one_letter_code
_entity_poly.pdbx_strand_id
1 'polypeptide(L)'
;SDWNIIKLEPHMTAAGRPVLRQMFIESQKRFNTDLYMYSNGDILFHADKLITSLEEIKRFTRFNNIRRFIVFGARYAAKFFSTHDRTIEIISGSDEEIIQRGQGTKIDQLDAQDYFITSKTSFPWDAVPDYVISLPAFDNWLLMFSNKADIATFDITATNLAVHQAGAPKFEDSNYRKSMSSNRKLWNESIISYVGSALNCCKWKTVYNKEGKVIIVKNPAFNNKCIARLKIPVENFLDEKIFEG
;
A
#
# COMPACT_ATOMS: atom_id res chain seq x y z
N SER A 1 -1.13 -14.27 -20.45
CA SER A 1 -0.96 -14.60 -19.04
C SER A 1 -2.33 -14.93 -18.48
N ASP A 2 -2.47 -16.07 -17.82
CA ASP A 2 -3.74 -16.52 -17.27
C ASP A 2 -3.96 -15.90 -15.89
N TRP A 3 -4.57 -14.70 -15.87
CA TRP A 3 -4.97 -14.06 -14.63
C TRP A 3 -6.13 -14.84 -14.00
N ASN A 4 -5.95 -15.25 -12.75
CA ASN A 4 -7.05 -15.76 -11.94
C ASN A 4 -7.93 -14.60 -11.46
N ILE A 5 -9.03 -14.35 -12.18
CA ILE A 5 -9.98 -13.29 -11.80
C ILE A 5 -10.94 -13.83 -10.76
N ILE A 6 -10.86 -13.29 -9.55
CA ILE A 6 -11.77 -13.60 -8.45
C ILE A 6 -12.81 -12.50 -8.33
N LYS A 7 -14.09 -12.86 -8.48
CA LYS A 7 -15.19 -11.96 -8.13
C LYS A 7 -15.30 -11.89 -6.61
N LEU A 8 -15.41 -10.67 -6.09
CA LEU A 8 -15.50 -10.41 -4.65
C LEU A 8 -16.93 -10.45 -4.11
N GLU A 9 -17.95 -10.79 -4.92
CA GLU A 9 -19.33 -10.95 -4.43
C GLU A 9 -19.39 -12.14 -3.44
N PRO A 10 -19.95 -11.98 -2.22
CA PRO A 10 -20.82 -10.91 -1.71
C PRO A 10 -20.13 -9.83 -0.86
N HIS A 11 -18.80 -9.78 -0.80
CA HIS A 11 -18.02 -8.90 0.07
C HIS A 11 -17.89 -7.46 -0.44
N MET A 12 -19.03 -6.90 -0.84
CA MET A 12 -19.19 -5.52 -1.25
C MET A 12 -20.09 -4.80 -0.26
N THR A 13 -19.91 -3.50 -0.12
CA THR A 13 -20.89 -2.64 0.54
C THR A 13 -22.24 -2.72 -0.16
N ALA A 14 -23.32 -2.26 0.49
CA ALA A 14 -24.65 -2.15 -0.14
C ALA A 14 -24.65 -1.29 -1.43
N ALA A 15 -23.64 -0.42 -1.61
CA ALA A 15 -23.44 0.37 -2.81
C ALA A 15 -22.56 -0.31 -3.87
N GLY A 16 -22.27 -1.62 -3.73
CA GLY A 16 -21.47 -2.39 -4.69
C GLY A 16 -19.97 -2.08 -4.67
N ARG A 17 -19.44 -1.46 -3.61
CA ARG A 17 -18.02 -1.13 -3.50
C ARG A 17 -17.24 -2.20 -2.73
N PRO A 18 -16.06 -2.64 -3.20
CA PRO A 18 -15.26 -3.65 -2.51
C PRO A 18 -14.80 -3.19 -1.12
N VAL A 19 -14.73 -4.15 -0.20
CA VAL A 19 -14.17 -3.94 1.14
C VAL A 19 -12.75 -4.49 1.20
N LEU A 20 -11.79 -3.65 1.59
CA LEU A 20 -10.36 -3.94 1.56
C LEU A 20 -9.98 -5.20 2.33
N ARG A 21 -10.42 -5.33 3.59
CA ARG A 21 -10.05 -6.49 4.43
C ARG A 21 -10.52 -7.82 3.80
N GLN A 22 -11.70 -7.80 3.19
CA GLN A 22 -12.27 -8.98 2.56
C GLN A 22 -11.48 -9.39 1.32
N MET A 23 -10.92 -8.43 0.56
CA MET A 23 -10.03 -8.74 -0.56
C MET A 23 -8.82 -9.57 -0.12
N PHE A 24 -8.20 -9.20 1.00
CA PHE A 24 -7.05 -9.95 1.54
C PHE A 24 -7.46 -11.31 2.10
N ILE A 25 -8.52 -11.39 2.91
CA ILE A 25 -9.02 -12.65 3.46
C ILE A 25 -9.35 -13.65 2.33
N GLU A 26 -10.06 -13.20 1.30
CA GLU A 26 -10.45 -14.05 0.17
C GLU A 26 -9.23 -14.48 -0.69
N SER A 27 -8.23 -13.61 -0.83
CA SER A 27 -6.98 -13.96 -1.52
C SER A 27 -6.16 -14.98 -0.72
N GLN A 28 -6.08 -14.82 0.60
CA GLN A 28 -5.36 -15.68 1.53
C GLN A 28 -5.97 -17.09 1.64
N LYS A 29 -7.30 -17.21 1.51
CA LYS A 29 -7.99 -18.51 1.44
C LYS A 29 -7.67 -19.30 0.17
N ARG A 30 -7.37 -18.62 -0.94
CA ARG A 30 -7.21 -19.24 -2.27
C ARG A 30 -5.76 -19.53 -2.64
N PHE A 31 -4.86 -18.64 -2.26
CA PHE A 31 -3.45 -18.74 -2.63
C PHE A 31 -2.61 -18.91 -1.36
N ASN A 32 -1.66 -19.84 -1.39
CA ASN A 32 -0.70 -20.03 -0.31
C ASN A 32 0.65 -19.39 -0.71
N THR A 33 0.80 -18.09 -0.45
CA THR A 33 2.00 -17.31 -0.79
C THR A 33 2.56 -16.60 0.44
N ASP A 34 3.84 -16.20 0.39
CA ASP A 34 4.48 -15.47 1.50
C ASP A 34 3.95 -14.03 1.65
N LEU A 35 3.53 -13.43 0.54
CA LEU A 35 3.18 -12.01 0.42
C LEU A 35 1.85 -11.85 -0.33
N TYR A 36 1.08 -10.85 0.06
CA TYR A 36 -0.15 -10.41 -0.60
C TYR A 36 -0.09 -8.91 -0.84
N MET A 37 -0.49 -8.48 -2.03
CA MET A 37 -0.42 -7.08 -2.46
C MET A 37 -1.80 -6.54 -2.77
N TYR A 38 -2.07 -5.32 -2.29
CA TYR A 38 -3.08 -4.46 -2.86
C TYR A 38 -2.40 -3.45 -3.79
N SER A 39 -3.04 -3.15 -4.91
CA SER A 39 -2.67 -2.05 -5.78
C SER A 39 -3.92 -1.50 -6.44
N ASN A 40 -3.99 -0.18 -6.61
CA ASN A 40 -4.89 0.38 -7.60
C ASN A 40 -4.52 -0.17 -8.99
N GLY A 41 -5.52 -0.31 -9.86
CA GLY A 41 -5.35 -0.88 -11.21
C GLY A 41 -4.63 0.03 -12.21
N ASP A 42 -4.35 1.28 -11.84
CA ASP A 42 -3.68 2.29 -12.66
C ASP A 42 -2.21 2.50 -12.25
N ILE A 43 -1.62 1.55 -11.53
CA ILE A 43 -0.21 1.56 -11.16
C ILE A 43 0.54 0.48 -11.94
N LEU A 44 1.61 0.88 -12.61
CA LEU A 44 2.56 -0.03 -13.23
C LEU A 44 3.82 -0.17 -12.37
N PHE A 45 4.34 -1.40 -12.29
CA PHE A 45 5.52 -1.71 -11.50
C PHE A 45 6.64 -2.20 -12.41
N HIS A 46 7.84 -1.68 -12.21
CA HIS A 46 9.03 -2.32 -12.75
C HIS A 46 9.24 -3.65 -12.00
N ALA A 47 9.00 -4.76 -12.68
CA ALA A 47 8.84 -6.07 -12.06
C ALA A 47 10.10 -6.49 -11.28
N ASP A 48 11.27 -6.44 -11.94
CA ASP A 48 12.53 -6.87 -11.33
C ASP A 48 12.90 -6.03 -10.10
N LYS A 49 12.64 -4.72 -10.13
CA LYS A 49 12.91 -3.80 -9.01
C LYS A 49 12.00 -4.07 -7.82
N LEU A 50 10.72 -4.31 -8.07
CA LEU A 50 9.77 -4.70 -7.03
C LEU A 50 10.20 -6.02 -6.38
N ILE A 51 10.43 -7.06 -7.19
CA ILE A 51 10.82 -8.39 -6.70
C ILE A 51 12.13 -8.33 -5.91
N THR A 52 13.16 -7.66 -6.44
CA THR A 52 14.46 -7.51 -5.74
C THR A 52 14.29 -6.84 -4.36
N SER A 53 13.44 -5.81 -4.28
CA SER A 53 13.16 -5.12 -3.01
C SER A 53 12.46 -6.03 -2.00
N LEU A 54 11.49 -6.83 -2.46
CA LEU A 54 10.74 -7.76 -1.62
C LEU A 54 11.60 -8.93 -1.14
N GLU A 55 12.50 -9.44 -1.97
CA GLU A 55 13.46 -10.47 -1.56
C GLU A 55 14.38 -9.99 -0.45
N GLU A 56 14.87 -8.76 -0.54
CA GLU A 56 15.72 -8.18 0.51
C GLU A 56 14.95 -7.97 1.81
N ILE A 57 13.69 -7.51 1.74
CA ILE A 57 12.80 -7.43 2.91
C ILE A 57 12.58 -8.80 3.53
N LYS A 58 12.35 -9.85 2.72
CA LYS A 58 12.20 -11.22 3.24
C LYS A 58 13.48 -11.71 3.93
N ARG A 59 14.67 -11.41 3.37
CA ARG A 59 15.95 -11.78 4.01
C ARG A 59 16.13 -11.05 5.33
N PHE A 60 15.94 -9.73 5.34
CA PHE A 60 16.08 -8.90 6.54
C PHE A 60 15.10 -9.29 7.64
N THR A 61 13.83 -9.54 7.30
CA THR A 61 12.81 -9.93 8.28
C THR A 61 13.10 -11.29 8.88
N ARG A 62 13.53 -12.28 8.07
CA ARG A 62 13.99 -13.59 8.57
C ARG A 62 15.19 -13.47 9.50
N PHE A 63 16.23 -12.72 9.10
CA PHE A 63 17.44 -12.53 9.89
C PHE A 63 17.18 -11.85 11.24
N ASN A 64 16.26 -10.88 11.27
CA ASN A 64 15.91 -10.13 12.48
C ASN A 64 14.71 -10.70 13.25
N ASN A 65 14.22 -11.90 12.89
CA ASN A 65 13.04 -12.54 13.48
C ASN A 65 11.79 -11.62 13.50
N ILE A 66 11.63 -10.78 12.47
CA ILE A 66 10.46 -9.91 12.30
C ILE A 66 9.37 -10.73 11.63
N ARG A 67 8.34 -11.07 12.39
CA ARG A 67 7.21 -11.86 11.87
C ARG A 67 6.18 -11.01 11.15
N ARG A 68 5.85 -9.83 11.70
CA ARG A 68 4.79 -8.93 11.21
C ARG A 68 5.38 -7.76 10.45
N PHE A 69 5.05 -7.66 9.17
CA PHE A 69 5.42 -6.49 8.40
C PHE A 69 4.42 -6.11 7.31
N ILE A 70 4.47 -4.84 6.95
CA ILE A 70 3.80 -4.25 5.80
C ILE A 70 4.79 -3.37 5.04
N VAL A 71 4.69 -3.40 3.72
CA VAL A 71 5.54 -2.67 2.79
C VAL A 71 4.67 -1.68 2.04
N PHE A 72 5.12 -0.44 1.97
CA PHE A 72 4.51 0.65 1.24
C PHE A 72 5.50 1.22 0.23
N GLY A 73 5.01 1.99 -0.73
CA GLY A 73 5.86 2.88 -1.50
C GLY A 73 5.04 3.94 -2.21
N ALA A 74 5.74 4.96 -2.70
CA ALA A 74 5.14 6.04 -3.45
C ALA A 74 5.01 5.67 -4.93
N ARG A 75 4.19 6.45 -5.63
CA ARG A 75 4.05 6.42 -7.08
C ARG A 75 4.67 7.66 -7.72
N TYR A 76 5.16 7.46 -8.93
CA TYR A 76 5.73 8.49 -9.80
C TYR A 76 4.67 8.94 -10.80
N ALA A 77 4.39 10.24 -10.85
CA ALA A 77 3.34 10.79 -11.72
C ALA A 77 3.85 10.90 -13.17
N ALA A 78 3.73 9.82 -13.93
CA ALA A 78 3.96 9.88 -15.37
C ALA A 78 2.66 10.26 -16.10
N LYS A 79 2.80 11.06 -17.16
CA LYS A 79 1.68 11.50 -17.98
C LYS A 79 1.47 10.49 -19.10
N PHE A 80 0.30 9.86 -19.11
CA PHE A 80 -0.12 8.93 -20.18
C PHE A 80 -1.27 9.46 -21.03
N PHE A 81 -1.67 10.71 -20.77
CA PHE A 81 -2.67 11.43 -21.56
C PHE A 81 -1.97 12.49 -22.39
N SER A 82 -2.08 12.38 -23.70
CA SER A 82 -1.70 13.46 -24.61
C SER A 82 -2.85 14.46 -24.66
N THR A 83 -2.60 15.65 -24.11
CA THR A 83 -3.59 16.74 -24.13
C THR A 83 -3.89 17.24 -25.54
N HIS A 84 -3.03 16.91 -26.52
CA HIS A 84 -3.16 17.36 -27.90
C HIS A 84 -4.15 16.51 -28.71
N ASP A 85 -4.16 15.20 -28.48
CA ASP A 85 -5.02 14.26 -29.22
C ASP A 85 -6.23 13.75 -28.41
N ARG A 86 -6.28 14.05 -27.10
CA ARG A 86 -7.30 13.55 -26.16
C ARG A 86 -7.41 12.01 -26.14
N THR A 87 -6.34 11.33 -26.50
CA THR A 87 -6.27 9.86 -26.49
C THR A 87 -5.58 9.37 -25.22
N ILE A 88 -6.04 8.21 -24.74
CA ILE A 88 -5.35 7.45 -23.72
C ILE A 88 -4.36 6.55 -24.44
N GLU A 89 -3.09 6.68 -24.13
CA GLU A 89 -2.07 5.80 -24.68
C GLU A 89 -2.18 4.44 -23.98
N ILE A 90 -2.49 3.39 -24.76
CA ILE A 90 -2.44 2.01 -24.26
C ILE A 90 -0.97 1.61 -24.21
N ILE A 91 -0.49 1.39 -23.00
CA ILE A 91 0.89 1.00 -22.75
C ILE A 91 0.98 -0.51 -22.56
N SER A 92 2.10 -1.07 -23.02
CA SER A 92 2.38 -2.50 -22.93
C SER A 92 2.64 -2.94 -21.49
N GLY A 93 3.09 -2.01 -20.65
CA GLY A 93 3.52 -2.27 -19.28
C GLY A 93 4.88 -2.97 -19.19
N SER A 94 5.71 -2.91 -20.25
CA SER A 94 7.08 -3.42 -20.20
C SER A 94 7.95 -2.58 -19.25
N ASP A 95 8.98 -3.21 -18.67
CA ASP A 95 9.89 -2.51 -17.76
C ASP A 95 10.62 -1.35 -18.46
N GLU A 96 10.98 -1.49 -19.75
CA GLU A 96 11.58 -0.41 -20.54
C GLU A 96 10.66 0.79 -20.68
N GLU A 97 9.38 0.54 -20.97
CA GLU A 97 8.36 1.59 -21.09
C GLU A 97 8.11 2.27 -19.74
N ILE A 98 8.04 1.50 -18.65
CA ILE A 98 7.90 2.01 -17.28
C ILE A 98 9.10 2.89 -16.91
N ILE A 99 10.33 2.47 -17.24
CA ILE A 99 11.54 3.27 -17.02
C ILE A 99 11.44 4.58 -17.80
N GLN A 100 11.16 4.52 -19.10
CA GLN A 100 11.07 5.72 -19.96
C GLN A 100 10.03 6.71 -19.43
N ARG A 101 8.87 6.22 -18.99
CA ARG A 101 7.78 7.06 -18.48
C ARG A 101 8.04 7.59 -17.08
N GLY A 102 8.71 6.82 -16.24
CA GLY A 102 9.09 7.22 -14.88
C GLY A 102 10.28 8.18 -14.85
N GLN A 103 11.16 8.16 -15.85
CA GLN A 103 12.33 9.04 -15.91
C GLN A 103 11.95 10.53 -15.84
N GLY A 104 12.61 11.27 -14.95
CA GLY A 104 12.39 12.72 -14.78
C GLY A 104 11.06 13.10 -14.11
N THR A 105 10.21 12.13 -13.78
CA THR A 105 8.97 12.39 -13.05
C THR A 105 9.22 12.56 -11.55
N LYS A 106 8.33 13.30 -10.89
CA LYS A 106 8.38 13.50 -9.45
C LYS A 106 7.51 12.48 -8.75
N ILE A 107 7.88 12.15 -7.52
CA ILE A 107 6.98 11.48 -6.58
C ILE A 107 5.76 12.39 -6.41
N ASP A 108 4.57 11.81 -6.56
CA ASP A 108 3.30 12.54 -6.53
C ASP A 108 2.97 13.04 -5.11
N GLN A 109 2.62 12.11 -4.22
CA GLN A 109 2.22 12.38 -2.84
C GLN A 109 2.75 11.27 -1.92
N LEU A 110 3.35 11.65 -0.78
CA LEU A 110 3.90 10.68 0.19
C LEU A 110 2.83 10.10 1.13
N ASP A 111 1.67 10.74 1.18
CA ASP A 111 0.49 10.32 1.93
C ASP A 111 -0.57 9.63 1.06
N ALA A 112 -0.31 9.46 -0.24
CA ALA A 112 -1.08 8.58 -1.13
C ALA A 112 -0.29 7.28 -1.34
N GLN A 113 -0.74 6.21 -0.69
CA GLN A 113 -0.14 4.88 -0.73
C GLN A 113 -1.07 3.95 -1.50
N ASP A 114 -1.07 4.08 -2.83
CA ASP A 114 -1.98 3.36 -3.73
C ASP A 114 -1.64 1.88 -3.92
N TYR A 115 -0.56 1.42 -3.29
CA TYR A 115 -0.22 0.02 -3.16
C TYR A 115 0.48 -0.26 -1.84
N PHE A 116 0.28 -1.48 -1.34
CA PHE A 116 1.01 -1.99 -0.18
C PHE A 116 0.98 -3.52 -0.17
N ILE A 117 1.95 -4.10 0.54
CA ILE A 117 2.20 -5.53 0.54
C ILE A 117 2.30 -6.00 1.98
N THR A 118 1.59 -7.07 2.33
CA THR A 118 1.60 -7.65 3.67
C THR A 118 2.14 -9.07 3.66
N SER A 119 2.81 -9.46 4.74
CA SER A 119 3.15 -10.86 5.02
C SER A 119 1.90 -11.69 5.29
N LYS A 120 1.85 -12.92 4.77
CA LYS A 120 0.72 -13.86 4.98
C LYS A 120 0.28 -14.01 6.43
N THR A 121 1.21 -14.45 7.27
CA THR A 121 0.90 -15.07 8.57
C THR A 121 0.73 -14.06 9.70
N SER A 122 0.88 -12.77 9.41
CA SER A 122 1.34 -11.86 10.45
C SER A 122 0.73 -10.45 10.36
N PHE A 123 0.01 -10.13 9.30
CA PHE A 123 -0.77 -8.89 9.26
C PHE A 123 -2.21 -9.17 9.71
N PRO A 124 -2.73 -8.51 10.76
CA PRO A 124 -4.00 -8.85 11.38
C PRO A 124 -5.18 -8.27 10.57
N TRP A 125 -5.48 -8.85 9.40
CA TRP A 125 -6.55 -8.38 8.52
C TRP A 125 -7.94 -8.38 9.18
N ASP A 126 -8.17 -9.26 10.15
CA ASP A 126 -9.41 -9.30 10.93
C ASP A 126 -9.60 -8.07 11.83
N ALA A 127 -8.50 -7.42 12.24
CA ALA A 127 -8.51 -6.19 13.03
C ALA A 127 -8.73 -4.93 12.17
N VAL A 128 -8.61 -5.06 10.84
CA VAL A 128 -8.81 -3.93 9.93
C VAL A 128 -10.31 -3.67 9.79
N PRO A 129 -10.79 -2.43 9.96
CA PRO A 129 -12.18 -2.07 9.69
C PRO A 129 -12.60 -2.36 8.25
N ASP A 130 -13.91 -2.34 7.98
CA ASP A 130 -14.49 -2.47 6.64
C ASP A 130 -14.20 -1.23 5.76
N TYR A 131 -12.92 -0.95 5.48
CA TYR A 131 -12.55 0.12 4.58
C TYR A 131 -13.04 -0.17 3.17
N VAL A 132 -13.69 0.83 2.60
CA VAL A 132 -14.23 0.75 1.26
C VAL A 132 -13.16 1.27 0.29
N ILE A 133 -12.83 0.45 -0.71
CA ILE A 133 -11.96 0.87 -1.81
C ILE A 133 -12.61 2.05 -2.54
N SER A 134 -11.81 2.98 -3.08
CA SER A 134 -12.21 4.27 -3.66
C SER A 134 -12.56 5.38 -2.67
N LEU A 135 -12.51 5.13 -1.36
CA LEU A 135 -12.64 6.16 -0.34
C LEU A 135 -11.26 6.49 0.28
N PRO A 136 -11.00 7.74 0.66
CA PRO A 136 -9.67 8.15 1.10
C PRO A 136 -9.25 7.53 2.46
N ALA A 137 -7.94 7.54 2.69
CA ALA A 137 -7.24 7.38 3.96
C ALA A 137 -7.17 5.98 4.60
N PHE A 138 -7.66 4.92 3.96
CA PHE A 138 -7.51 3.56 4.50
C PHE A 138 -6.04 3.15 4.62
N ASP A 139 -5.24 3.56 3.65
CA ASP A 139 -3.80 3.35 3.53
C ASP A 139 -3.02 4.08 4.63
N ASN A 140 -3.35 5.36 4.85
CA ASN A 140 -2.85 6.17 5.95
C ASN A 140 -3.10 5.50 7.31
N TRP A 141 -4.31 4.97 7.51
CA TRP A 141 -4.64 4.25 8.73
C TRP A 141 -3.85 2.96 8.88
N LEU A 142 -3.65 2.19 7.81
CA LEU A 142 -2.86 0.95 7.86
C LEU A 142 -1.43 1.22 8.33
N LEU A 143 -0.80 2.29 7.84
CA LEU A 143 0.54 2.67 8.28
C LEU A 143 0.55 3.04 9.77
N MET A 144 -0.37 3.91 10.19
CA MET A 144 -0.45 4.33 11.59
C MET A 144 -0.74 3.14 12.51
N PHE A 145 -1.71 2.30 12.15
CA PHE A 145 -2.09 1.09 12.89
C PHE A 145 -0.89 0.17 13.04
N SER A 146 -0.15 -0.06 11.95
CA SER A 146 1.05 -0.89 11.95
C SER A 146 2.10 -0.36 12.92
N ASN A 147 2.37 0.94 12.89
CA ASN A 147 3.31 1.57 13.83
C ASN A 147 2.85 1.45 15.29
N LYS A 148 1.55 1.57 15.56
CA LYS A 148 1.02 1.44 16.93
C LYS A 148 1.02 -0.01 17.42
N ALA A 149 0.84 -0.97 16.52
CA ALA A 149 0.82 -2.40 16.80
C ALA A 149 2.22 -3.06 16.75
N ASP A 150 3.29 -2.26 16.69
CA ASP A 150 4.69 -2.70 16.49
C ASP A 150 4.87 -3.69 15.32
N ILE A 151 4.09 -3.50 14.26
CA ILE A 151 4.28 -4.16 12.97
C ILE A 151 5.38 -3.40 12.22
N ALA A 152 6.35 -4.12 11.67
CA ALA A 152 7.45 -3.48 10.93
C ALA A 152 6.93 -2.85 9.62
N THR A 153 7.24 -1.58 9.42
CA THR A 153 6.83 -0.80 8.25
C THR A 153 8.03 -0.50 7.36
N PHE A 154 7.91 -0.81 6.06
CA PHE A 154 8.97 -0.62 5.07
C PHE A 154 8.53 0.33 3.97
N ASP A 155 9.34 1.32 3.64
CA ASP A 155 9.19 2.17 2.45
C ASP A 155 10.13 1.67 1.33
N ILE A 156 9.58 1.23 0.21
CA ILE A 156 10.34 0.77 -0.96
C ILE A 156 10.49 1.80 -2.08
N THR A 157 10.04 3.03 -1.88
CA THR A 157 10.00 4.07 -2.92
C THR A 157 11.34 4.25 -3.63
N ALA A 158 12.46 4.18 -2.90
CA ALA A 158 13.77 4.44 -3.49
C ALA A 158 14.31 3.28 -4.35
N THR A 159 13.76 2.07 -4.22
CA THR A 159 14.23 0.88 -4.96
C THR A 159 13.17 0.23 -5.82
N ASN A 160 11.94 0.73 -5.78
CA ASN A 160 10.85 0.31 -6.65
C ASN A 160 10.37 1.48 -7.51
N LEU A 161 10.30 1.27 -8.81
CA LEU A 161 9.70 2.23 -9.73
C LEU A 161 8.24 1.84 -9.94
N ALA A 162 7.34 2.53 -9.25
CA ALA A 162 5.90 2.41 -9.43
C ALA A 162 5.36 3.66 -10.14
N VAL A 163 4.86 3.51 -11.35
CA VAL A 163 4.40 4.62 -12.19
C VAL A 163 2.88 4.68 -12.19
N HIS A 164 2.34 5.86 -11.87
CA HIS A 164 0.91 6.11 -11.92
C HIS A 164 0.48 6.48 -13.33
N GLN A 165 -0.54 5.80 -13.85
CA GLN A 165 -1.16 6.08 -15.14
C GLN A 165 -2.09 7.30 -15.05
N ALA A 166 -1.52 8.47 -14.74
CA ALA A 166 -2.26 9.71 -14.56
C ALA A 166 -2.74 10.31 -15.89
N GLY A 167 -3.94 10.88 -15.89
CA GLY A 167 -4.47 11.71 -17.00
C GLY A 167 -5.85 11.32 -17.51
N ALA A 168 -6.40 10.17 -17.12
CA ALA A 168 -7.81 9.88 -17.36
C ALA A 168 -8.70 10.80 -16.50
N PRO A 169 -9.90 11.20 -16.97
CA PRO A 169 -10.88 11.87 -16.14
C PRO A 169 -11.12 11.03 -14.89
N LYS A 170 -10.99 11.64 -13.71
CA LYS A 170 -11.39 10.96 -12.47
C LYS A 170 -12.86 10.61 -12.62
N PHE A 171 -13.18 9.31 -12.59
CA PHE A 171 -14.55 8.88 -12.31
C PHE A 171 -14.82 9.22 -10.83
N GLU A 172 -15.07 10.50 -10.57
CA GLU A 172 -15.74 10.92 -9.34
C GLU A 172 -17.16 10.39 -9.49
N ASP A 173 -17.48 9.29 -8.81
CA ASP A 173 -18.87 8.95 -8.54
C ASP A 173 -19.57 10.24 -8.05
N SER A 174 -20.76 10.55 -8.57
CA SER A 174 -21.58 11.66 -8.10
C SER A 174 -21.73 11.73 -6.57
N ASN A 175 -21.55 10.59 -5.88
CA ASN A 175 -21.54 10.47 -4.43
C ASN A 175 -20.14 10.41 -3.79
N TYR A 176 -19.05 10.49 -4.56
CA TYR A 176 -17.66 10.50 -4.08
C TYR A 176 -17.47 11.59 -3.02
N ARG A 177 -17.86 12.84 -3.33
CA ARG A 177 -17.75 13.96 -2.39
C ARG A 177 -18.57 13.77 -1.12
N LYS A 178 -19.75 13.16 -1.22
CA LYS A 178 -20.62 12.83 -0.08
C LYS A 178 -20.07 11.69 0.78
N SER A 179 -19.24 10.82 0.19
CA SER A 179 -18.71 9.61 0.84
C SER A 179 -17.24 9.70 1.25
N MET A 180 -16.54 10.81 0.94
CA MET A 180 -15.13 11.04 1.32
C MET A 180 -14.86 10.89 2.83
N SER A 181 -15.86 11.13 3.68
CA SER A 181 -15.72 10.95 5.14
C SER A 181 -16.12 9.56 5.62
N SER A 182 -16.62 8.65 4.79
CA SER A 182 -17.17 7.36 5.29
C SER A 182 -16.09 6.47 5.90
N ASN A 183 -14.92 6.33 5.26
CA ASN A 183 -13.76 5.69 5.89
C ASN A 183 -13.32 6.47 7.14
N ARG A 184 -13.43 7.82 7.12
CA ARG A 184 -13.08 8.66 8.27
C ARG A 184 -13.98 8.49 9.49
N LYS A 185 -15.25 8.15 9.26
CA LYS A 185 -16.23 7.88 10.32
C LYS A 185 -15.95 6.57 11.04
N LEU A 186 -15.32 5.60 10.38
CA LEU A 186 -14.94 4.32 11.00
C LEU A 186 -13.90 4.48 12.12
N TRP A 187 -13.21 5.62 12.22
CA TRP A 187 -12.15 5.84 13.20
C TRP A 187 -12.29 7.12 14.03
N ASN A 188 -13.49 7.72 14.11
CA ASN A 188 -13.77 8.97 14.85
C ASN A 188 -12.85 10.13 14.39
N GLU A 189 -13.32 10.87 13.37
CA GLU A 189 -12.69 11.89 12.49
C GLU A 189 -11.49 12.74 12.98
N SER A 190 -11.25 12.85 14.28
CA SER A 190 -10.17 13.63 14.92
C SER A 190 -8.73 13.05 14.82
N ILE A 191 -8.54 11.88 14.21
CA ILE A 191 -7.35 11.04 14.49
C ILE A 191 -6.27 11.00 13.37
N ILE A 192 -6.57 11.39 12.12
CA ILE A 192 -5.52 11.43 11.09
C ILE A 192 -4.84 12.78 11.10
N SER A 193 -3.69 12.82 11.77
CA SER A 193 -2.67 13.78 11.38
C SER A 193 -1.92 13.21 10.18
N TYR A 194 -2.04 13.86 9.02
CA TYR A 194 -1.28 13.55 7.81
C TYR A 194 0.24 13.44 8.04
N VAL A 195 0.76 14.07 9.11
CA VAL A 195 2.16 13.99 9.52
C VAL A 195 2.56 12.59 10.00
N GLY A 196 1.63 11.79 10.54
CA GLY A 196 1.87 10.45 11.08
C GLY A 196 1.55 9.30 10.11
N SER A 197 1.03 9.62 8.92
CA SER A 197 0.44 8.65 8.01
C SER A 197 1.05 8.65 6.61
N ALA A 198 2.16 9.37 6.42
CA ALA A 198 2.93 9.39 5.19
C ALA A 198 4.13 8.44 5.26
N LEU A 199 4.73 8.11 4.12
CA LEU A 199 5.83 7.15 4.01
C LEU A 199 7.06 7.48 4.88
N ASN A 200 7.24 8.74 5.27
CA ASN A 200 8.25 9.15 6.25
C ASN A 200 8.07 8.51 7.65
N CYS A 201 6.89 7.95 7.92
CA CYS A 201 6.58 7.17 9.11
C CYS A 201 6.72 5.65 8.93
N CYS A 202 7.31 5.17 7.84
CA CYS A 202 7.84 3.81 7.80
C CYS A 202 9.13 3.72 8.63
N LYS A 203 9.26 2.70 9.48
CA LYS A 203 10.42 2.47 10.38
C LYS A 203 11.70 2.16 9.59
N TRP A 204 11.54 1.44 8.49
CA TRP A 204 12.62 1.02 7.61
C TRP A 204 12.37 1.54 6.19
N LYS A 205 13.45 1.65 5.41
CA LYS A 205 13.36 1.89 3.98
C LYS A 205 14.42 1.10 3.24
N THR A 206 14.13 0.73 2.00
CA THR A 206 15.14 0.18 1.09
C THR A 206 15.88 1.31 0.38
N VAL A 207 17.17 1.10 0.11
CA VAL A 207 18.00 2.01 -0.68
C VAL A 207 18.99 1.19 -1.51
N TYR A 208 19.54 1.76 -2.58
CA TYR A 208 20.69 1.19 -3.27
C TYR A 208 21.98 1.59 -2.54
N ASN A 209 22.85 0.63 -2.28
CA ASN A 209 24.20 0.89 -1.78
C ASN A 209 25.14 1.34 -2.93
N LYS A 210 26.43 1.56 -2.64
CA LYS A 210 27.41 2.01 -3.65
C LYS A 210 27.63 1.00 -4.78
N GLU A 211 27.40 -0.28 -4.51
CA GLU A 211 27.50 -1.37 -5.48
C GLU A 211 26.18 -1.61 -6.25
N GLY A 212 25.18 -0.75 -6.07
CA GLY A 212 23.87 -0.88 -6.73
C GLY A 212 22.99 -2.00 -6.17
N LYS A 213 23.31 -2.56 -5.02
CA LYS A 213 22.50 -3.59 -4.35
C LYS A 213 21.45 -2.94 -3.46
N VAL A 214 20.26 -3.52 -3.43
CA VAL A 214 19.21 -3.12 -2.47
C VAL A 214 19.66 -3.54 -1.06
N ILE A 215 19.60 -2.59 -0.14
CA ILE A 215 19.83 -2.81 1.29
C ILE A 215 18.72 -2.14 2.10
N ILE A 216 18.53 -2.57 3.34
CA ILE A 216 17.57 -1.98 4.28
C ILE A 216 18.28 -1.11 5.30
N VAL A 217 17.76 0.09 5.51
CA VAL A 217 18.25 1.05 6.49
C VAL A 217 17.11 1.56 7.37
N LYS A 218 17.44 2.01 8.59
CA LYS A 218 16.47 2.75 9.41
C LYS A 218 16.07 4.04 8.70
N ASN A 219 14.79 4.38 8.77
CA ASN A 219 14.33 5.65 8.25
C ASN A 219 14.61 6.77 9.28
N PRO A 220 15.48 7.75 8.99
CA PRO A 220 15.80 8.82 9.93
C PRO A 220 14.63 9.76 10.22
N ALA A 221 13.60 9.78 9.35
CA ALA A 221 12.41 10.59 9.56
C ALA A 221 11.43 9.96 10.57
N PHE A 222 11.55 8.65 10.83
CA PHE A 222 10.70 7.95 11.78
C PHE A 222 10.93 8.46 13.20
N ASN A 223 9.87 8.91 13.86
CA ASN A 223 9.94 9.48 15.21
C ASN A 223 8.63 9.25 15.99
N ASN A 224 8.60 9.64 17.27
CA ASN A 224 7.45 9.39 18.17
C ASN A 224 6.12 9.96 17.65
N LYS A 225 6.11 10.98 16.78
CA LYS A 225 4.89 11.51 16.17
C LYS A 225 4.20 10.49 15.23
N CYS A 226 4.95 9.52 14.70
CA CYS A 226 4.43 8.42 13.89
C CYS A 226 3.63 7.38 14.70
N ILE A 227 3.74 7.39 16.04
CA ILE A 227 3.10 6.42 16.94
C ILE A 227 2.01 7.10 17.79
N ALA A 228 2.30 8.29 18.33
CA ALA A 228 1.53 8.90 19.42
C ALA A 228 0.11 9.42 19.07
N ARG A 229 -0.33 9.35 17.81
CA ARG A 229 -1.53 10.08 17.34
C ARG A 229 -2.78 9.22 17.11
N LEU A 230 -2.66 7.90 17.17
CA LEU A 230 -3.82 7.00 17.12
C LEU A 230 -4.35 6.70 18.52
N LYS A 231 -5.61 7.04 18.79
CA LYS A 231 -6.38 6.46 19.91
C LYS A 231 -7.07 5.16 19.51
N ILE A 232 -6.35 4.27 18.80
CA ILE A 232 -6.85 2.91 18.52
C ILE A 232 -6.53 2.03 19.75
N PRO A 233 -7.51 1.34 20.35
CA PRO A 233 -7.23 0.30 21.33
C PRO A 233 -6.62 -0.91 20.61
N VAL A 234 -5.31 -0.87 20.39
CA VAL A 234 -4.55 -1.95 19.73
C VAL A 234 -4.51 -3.22 20.57
N GLU A 235 -4.69 -3.11 21.89
CA GLU A 235 -4.66 -4.23 22.83
C GLU A 235 -5.72 -5.30 22.51
N ASN A 236 -6.87 -4.90 21.95
CA ASN A 236 -7.96 -5.82 21.58
C ASN A 236 -7.72 -6.61 20.29
N PHE A 237 -6.67 -6.27 19.53
CA PHE A 237 -6.44 -6.79 18.18
C PHE A 237 -5.20 -7.68 18.08
N LEU A 238 -4.39 -7.75 19.14
CA LEU A 238 -3.09 -8.43 19.16
C LEU A 238 -3.07 -9.69 20.00
N ASP A 239 -4.25 -10.21 20.40
CA ASP A 239 -4.36 -11.40 21.24
C ASP A 239 -3.58 -12.57 20.61
N GLU A 240 -2.44 -12.92 21.21
CA GLU A 240 -1.44 -13.80 20.62
C GLU A 240 -1.96 -15.23 20.40
N LYS A 241 -3.06 -15.58 21.08
CA LYS A 241 -3.70 -16.90 21.03
C LYS A 241 -4.43 -17.22 19.73
N ILE A 242 -4.69 -16.24 18.87
CA ILE A 242 -5.41 -16.46 17.60
C ILE A 242 -4.47 -16.95 16.47
N PHE A 243 -3.15 -16.85 16.66
CA PHE A 243 -2.18 -16.96 15.55
C PHE A 243 -1.20 -18.14 15.67
N GLU A 244 -1.47 -19.13 16.53
CA GLU A 244 -0.72 -20.41 16.59
C GLU A 244 -1.26 -21.49 15.62
N GLY A 245 -1.85 -21.07 14.49
CA GLY A 245 -2.35 -21.96 13.43
C GLY A 245 -1.39 -22.10 12.26
#